data_AF-A0AAW7Q132-F1
#
_entry.id   AF-A0AAW7Q132-F1
#
_cell.length_a   1.000
_cell.length_b   1.000
_cell.length_c   1.000
_cell.angle_alpha   90.00
_cell.angle_beta   90.00
_cell.angle_gamma   90.00
#
_symmetry.space_group_name_H-M   'P 1'
#
loop_
_entity.id
_entity.type
_entity.pdbx_description
1 polymer ?
#
loop_
_entity_poly.entity_id
_entity_poly.type
_entity_poly.pdbx_seq_one_letter_code
_entity_poly.pdbx_strand_id
1 'polypeptide(L)'
;MRLVNYKLQTQMENLNENSDNKYFKEYLKSILEDSNIPYFQKADYIGLCLQEINSKVEYIANDIKELQTYKKRLQTALTLAKELVADVLIQNGVDRVDGNVISSITLQSESITTKQEIVVLDENAVMTLGYVKFEPDIEAIKVALETPKGKKELKDIVTTITETSTNKAKVKVNAKKKSSSNEAITIELLSNDIADDSLKDVA
;
A
#
# COMPACT_ATOMS: atom_id res chain seq x y z
N MET A 1 15.34 -9.04 10.38
CA MET A 1 15.85 -8.90 9.00
C MET A 1 17.22 -9.56 8.94
N ARG A 2 17.46 -10.53 8.05
CA ARG A 2 18.80 -11.12 7.89
C ARG A 2 19.67 -10.11 7.12
N LEU A 3 20.89 -9.83 7.60
CA LEU A 3 21.84 -8.90 6.95
C LEU A 3 22.64 -9.55 5.81
N VAL A 4 22.07 -10.55 5.12
CA VAL A 4 22.76 -11.14 3.96
C VAL A 4 22.40 -10.29 2.74
N ASN A 5 23.34 -9.45 2.31
CA ASN A 5 23.13 -8.57 1.17
C ASN A 5 23.35 -9.34 -0.14
N TYR A 6 22.28 -9.93 -0.65
CA TYR A 6 22.32 -10.56 -1.97
C TYR A 6 22.32 -9.48 -3.07
N LYS A 7 23.28 -9.55 -3.99
CA LYS A 7 23.37 -8.63 -5.15
C LYS A 7 22.06 -8.58 -5.95
N LEU A 8 21.39 -9.72 -6.12
CA LEU A 8 20.07 -9.79 -6.78
C LEU A 8 18.99 -9.02 -6.01
N GLN A 9 18.94 -9.18 -4.69
CA GLN A 9 17.98 -8.46 -3.85
C GLN A 9 18.16 -6.95 -3.97
N THR A 10 19.39 -6.44 -3.92
CA THR A 10 19.67 -5.01 -4.09
C THR A 10 19.22 -4.52 -5.47
N GLN A 11 19.44 -5.28 -6.54
CA GLN A 11 18.95 -4.91 -7.86
C GLN A 11 17.42 -4.93 -7.96
N MET A 12 16.75 -5.87 -7.29
CA MET A 12 15.29 -5.92 -7.21
C MET A 12 14.70 -4.71 -6.47
N GLU A 13 15.33 -4.28 -5.37
CA GLU A 13 14.87 -3.13 -4.57
C GLU A 13 15.01 -1.79 -5.32
N ASN A 14 15.96 -1.70 -6.27
CA ASN A 14 16.19 -0.50 -7.09
C ASN A 14 15.41 -0.51 -8.42
N LEU A 15 14.50 -1.46 -8.64
CA LEU A 15 13.66 -1.47 -9.84
C LEU A 15 12.73 -0.26 -9.86
N ASN A 16 12.60 0.35 -11.04
CA ASN A 16 11.76 1.52 -11.26
C ASN A 16 10.84 1.30 -12.46
N GLU A 17 9.60 1.76 -12.36
CA GLU A 17 8.60 1.68 -13.44
C GLU A 17 9.01 2.51 -14.67
N ASN A 18 9.78 3.57 -14.47
CA ASN A 18 10.22 4.49 -15.53
C ASN A 18 11.48 4.04 -16.28
N SER A 19 12.04 2.87 -15.93
CA SER A 19 13.28 2.33 -16.49
C SER A 19 13.01 1.03 -17.24
N ASP A 20 13.75 0.79 -18.33
CA ASP A 20 13.71 -0.49 -19.05
C ASP A 20 14.24 -1.67 -18.22
N ASN A 21 14.88 -1.38 -17.08
CA ASN A 21 15.43 -2.33 -16.12
C ASN A 21 16.34 -3.38 -16.80
N LYS A 22 17.07 -2.95 -17.85
CA LYS A 22 17.91 -3.81 -18.69
C LYS A 22 18.96 -4.57 -17.89
N TYR A 23 19.68 -3.88 -17.00
CA TYR A 23 20.72 -4.48 -16.16
C TYR A 23 20.18 -5.58 -15.24
N PHE A 24 18.97 -5.41 -14.70
CA PHE A 24 18.32 -6.43 -13.89
C PHE A 24 18.00 -7.68 -14.73
N LYS A 25 17.47 -7.49 -15.95
CA LYS A 25 17.16 -8.60 -16.87
C LYS A 25 18.42 -9.36 -17.28
N GLU A 26 19.50 -8.65 -17.59
CA GLU A 26 20.80 -9.26 -17.94
C GLU A 26 21.40 -10.03 -16.78
N TYR A 27 21.35 -9.49 -15.57
CA TYR A 27 21.85 -10.18 -14.38
C TYR A 27 20.98 -11.39 -14.00
N LEU A 28 19.66 -11.28 -14.11
CA LEU A 28 18.77 -12.41 -13.92
C LEU A 28 19.05 -13.51 -14.95
N LYS A 29 19.29 -13.12 -16.21
CA LYS A 29 19.68 -14.04 -17.28
C LYS A 29 21.01 -14.72 -16.97
N SER A 30 22.03 -14.00 -16.50
CA SER A 30 23.32 -14.60 -16.14
C SER A 30 23.19 -15.64 -15.02
N ILE A 31 22.32 -15.40 -14.03
CA ILE A 31 22.04 -16.40 -12.97
C ILE A 31 21.36 -17.64 -13.55
N LEU A 32 20.40 -17.47 -14.46
CA LEU A 32 19.66 -18.58 -15.04
C LEU A 32 20.52 -19.41 -16.01
N GLU A 33 21.43 -18.78 -16.73
CA GLU A 33 22.31 -19.41 -17.73
C GLU A 33 23.61 -19.98 -17.16
N ASP A 34 23.95 -19.68 -15.90
CA ASP A 34 25.15 -20.21 -15.26
C ASP A 34 25.13 -21.74 -15.20
N SER A 35 26.01 -22.40 -15.98
CA SER A 35 26.05 -23.86 -16.06
C SER A 35 26.66 -24.52 -14.82
N ASN A 36 27.31 -23.74 -13.95
CA ASN A 36 27.96 -24.24 -12.74
C ASN A 36 26.98 -24.37 -11.56
N ILE A 37 25.79 -23.78 -11.66
CA ILE A 37 24.80 -23.76 -10.58
C ILE A 37 23.61 -24.69 -10.92
N PRO A 38 23.26 -25.64 -10.03
CA PRO A 38 22.06 -26.46 -10.20
C PRO A 38 20.76 -25.64 -10.21
N TYR A 39 19.76 -26.11 -10.98
CA TYR A 39 18.47 -25.41 -11.12
C TYR A 39 17.76 -25.12 -9.80
N PHE A 40 17.85 -26.01 -8.82
CA PHE A 40 17.22 -25.80 -7.51
C PHE A 40 17.86 -24.65 -6.73
N GLN A 41 19.19 -24.51 -6.79
CA GLN A 41 19.91 -23.40 -6.12
C GLN A 41 19.59 -22.06 -6.78
N LYS A 42 19.44 -22.02 -8.11
CA LYS A 42 18.98 -20.82 -8.83
C LYS A 42 17.58 -20.40 -8.39
N ALA A 43 16.66 -21.37 -8.30
CA ALA A 43 15.29 -21.14 -7.86
C ALA A 43 15.24 -20.68 -6.40
N ASP A 44 16.01 -21.30 -5.51
CA ASP A 44 16.11 -20.92 -4.10
C ASP A 44 16.68 -19.50 -3.97
N TYR A 45 17.73 -19.16 -4.71
CA TYR A 45 18.33 -17.82 -4.70
C TYR A 45 17.34 -16.73 -5.10
N ILE A 46 16.67 -16.89 -6.24
CA ILE A 46 15.67 -15.93 -6.74
C ILE A 46 14.45 -15.89 -5.80
N GLY A 47 13.96 -17.05 -5.37
CA GLY A 47 12.80 -17.18 -4.49
C GLY A 47 13.02 -16.54 -3.12
N LEU A 48 14.19 -16.75 -2.52
CA LEU A 48 14.57 -16.14 -1.23
C LEU A 48 14.70 -14.62 -1.34
N CYS A 49 15.28 -14.09 -2.43
CA CYS A 49 15.37 -12.64 -2.64
C CYS A 49 13.97 -12.00 -2.74
N LEU A 50 13.06 -12.60 -3.50
CA LEU A 50 11.68 -12.14 -3.63
C LEU A 50 10.92 -12.24 -2.29
N GLN A 51 11.13 -13.33 -1.54
CA GLN A 51 10.51 -13.53 -0.24
C GLN A 51 11.01 -12.52 0.80
N GLU A 52 12.30 -12.14 0.76
CA GLU A 52 12.85 -11.15 1.67
C GLU A 52 12.23 -9.77 1.41
N ILE A 53 12.07 -9.37 0.15
CA ILE A 53 11.37 -8.11 -0.20
C ILE A 53 9.92 -8.15 0.31
N ASN A 54 9.21 -9.26 0.10
CA ASN A 54 7.86 -9.41 0.64
C ASN A 54 7.84 -9.32 2.18
N SER A 55 8.83 -9.93 2.85
CA SER A 55 8.95 -9.84 4.31
C SER A 55 9.24 -8.42 4.79
N LYS A 56 10.05 -7.64 4.06
CA LYS A 56 10.26 -6.20 4.34
C LYS A 56 8.96 -5.41 4.18
N VAL A 57 8.17 -5.70 3.14
CA VAL A 57 6.85 -5.08 2.94
C VAL A 57 5.91 -5.41 4.10
N GLU A 58 5.87 -6.67 4.55
CA GLU A 58 5.05 -7.08 5.70
C GLU A 58 5.48 -6.41 7.00
N TYR A 59 6.79 -6.27 7.23
CA TYR A 59 7.32 -5.56 8.39
C TYR A 59 6.89 -4.09 8.39
N ILE A 60 7.10 -3.38 7.28
CA ILE A 60 6.65 -1.98 7.12
C ILE A 60 5.14 -1.87 7.30
N ALA A 61 4.36 -2.82 6.79
CA ALA A 61 2.91 -2.82 6.95
C ALA A 61 2.49 -2.95 8.43
N ASN A 62 3.25 -3.70 9.24
CA ASN A 62 3.00 -3.79 10.69
C ASN A 62 3.39 -2.49 11.40
N ASP A 63 4.55 -1.91 11.09
CA ASP A 63 4.97 -0.60 11.63
C ASP A 63 3.92 0.49 11.32
N ILE A 64 3.38 0.52 10.10
CA ILE A 64 2.32 1.45 9.71
C ILE A 64 1.07 1.27 10.60
N LYS A 65 0.66 0.04 10.91
CA LYS A 65 -0.49 -0.22 11.78
C LYS A 65 -0.24 0.29 13.21
N GLU A 66 0.95 0.07 13.74
CA GLU A 66 1.34 0.55 15.06
C GLU A 66 1.36 2.09 15.10
N LEU A 67 1.96 2.72 14.11
CA LEU A 67 2.01 4.18 13.97
C LEU A 67 0.61 4.78 13.81
N GLN A 68 -0.29 4.15 13.07
CA GLN A 68 -1.69 4.58 12.96
C GLN A 68 -2.43 4.49 14.30
N THR A 69 -2.18 3.44 15.07
CA THR A 69 -2.77 3.27 16.41
C THR A 69 -2.25 4.34 17.37
N TYR A 70 -0.94 4.58 17.36
CA TYR A 70 -0.31 5.62 18.15
C TYR A 70 -0.83 7.02 17.78
N LYS A 71 -0.98 7.32 16.49
CA LYS A 71 -1.58 8.57 15.99
C LYS A 71 -2.99 8.77 16.55
N LYS A 72 -3.86 7.75 16.48
CA LYS A 72 -5.22 7.83 17.02
C LYS A 72 -5.21 8.12 18.53
N ARG A 73 -4.34 7.43 19.28
CA ARG A 73 -4.21 7.66 20.74
C ARG A 73 -3.81 9.11 21.05
N LEU A 74 -2.85 9.67 20.32
CA LEU A 74 -2.44 11.07 20.50
C LEU A 74 -3.56 12.05 20.14
N GLN A 75 -4.33 11.77 19.09
CA GLN A 75 -5.49 12.59 18.72
C GLN A 75 -6.56 12.58 19.81
N THR A 76 -6.91 11.40 20.35
CA THR A 76 -7.86 11.29 21.47
C THR A 76 -7.35 12.02 22.71
N ALA A 77 -6.08 11.84 23.08
CA ALA A 77 -5.48 12.52 24.22
C ALA A 77 -5.46 14.03 24.07
N LEU A 78 -5.19 14.55 22.85
CA LEU A 78 -5.21 15.98 22.57
C LEU A 78 -6.63 16.56 22.70
N THR A 79 -7.65 15.88 22.18
CA THR A 79 -9.04 16.31 22.33
C THR A 79 -9.44 16.37 23.80
N LEU A 80 -9.17 15.31 24.55
CA LEU A 80 -9.47 15.25 25.99
C LEU A 80 -8.71 16.33 26.76
N ALA A 81 -7.44 16.57 26.44
CA ALA A 81 -6.67 17.64 27.07
C ALA A 81 -7.28 19.02 26.81
N LYS A 82 -7.78 19.29 25.60
CA LYS A 82 -8.45 20.56 25.28
C LYS A 82 -9.76 20.73 26.05
N GLU A 83 -10.56 19.66 26.16
CA GLU A 83 -11.80 19.65 26.94
C GLU A 83 -11.51 19.95 28.41
N LEU A 84 -10.58 19.22 29.03
CA LEU A 84 -10.21 19.43 30.44
C LEU A 84 -9.64 20.83 30.70
N VAL A 85 -8.81 21.36 29.78
CA VAL A 85 -8.30 22.73 29.91
C VAL A 85 -9.44 23.74 29.81
N ALA A 86 -10.40 23.54 28.90
CA ALA A 86 -11.59 24.38 28.81
C ALA A 86 -12.43 24.33 30.08
N ASP A 87 -12.67 23.14 30.65
CA ASP A 87 -13.43 22.97 31.90
C ASP A 87 -12.81 23.75 33.06
N VAL A 88 -11.48 23.67 33.21
CA VAL A 88 -10.75 24.41 34.25
C VAL A 88 -10.83 25.92 34.03
N LEU A 89 -10.69 26.39 32.78
CA LEU A 89 -10.82 27.82 32.45
C LEU A 89 -12.21 28.36 32.78
N ILE A 90 -13.26 27.61 32.43
CA ILE A 90 -14.66 27.95 32.73
C ILE A 90 -14.89 28.02 34.24
N GLN A 91 -14.42 27.02 34.99
CA GLN A 91 -14.54 27.00 36.46
C GLN A 91 -13.86 28.21 37.14
N ASN A 92 -12.78 28.71 36.55
CA ASN A 92 -12.07 29.89 37.05
C ASN A 92 -12.58 31.21 36.46
N GLY A 93 -13.59 31.18 35.58
CA GLY A 93 -14.14 32.38 34.94
C GLY A 93 -13.16 33.07 33.98
N VAL A 94 -12.19 32.34 33.42
CA VAL A 94 -11.15 32.89 32.54
C VAL A 94 -11.47 32.54 31.08
N ASP A 95 -11.76 33.56 30.27
CA ASP A 95 -12.13 33.37 28.86
C ASP A 95 -10.91 33.32 27.92
N ARG A 96 -9.83 34.02 28.31
CA ARG A 96 -8.60 34.12 27.53
C ARG A 96 -7.38 34.26 28.44
N VAL A 97 -6.30 33.58 28.07
CA VAL A 97 -4.97 33.74 28.69
C VAL A 97 -3.94 34.00 27.58
N ASP A 98 -3.25 35.13 27.65
CA ASP A 98 -2.17 35.46 26.70
C ASP A 98 -0.85 34.80 27.13
N GLY A 99 -0.05 34.38 26.15
CA GLY A 99 1.22 33.71 26.38
C GLY A 99 2.41 34.54 25.91
N ASN A 100 3.61 34.13 26.35
CA ASN A 100 4.87 34.75 25.93
C ASN A 100 5.44 34.10 24.64
N VAL A 101 5.27 32.78 24.48
CA VAL A 101 5.73 32.01 23.30
C VAL A 101 4.58 31.70 22.33
N ILE A 102 3.37 31.48 22.85
CA ILE A 102 2.13 31.35 22.08
C ILE A 102 1.28 32.60 22.28
N SER A 103 0.54 33.02 21.26
CA SER A 103 -0.22 34.28 21.31
C SER A 103 -1.26 34.28 22.44
N SER A 104 -2.10 33.24 22.49
CA SER A 104 -3.12 33.09 23.53
C SER A 104 -3.78 31.72 23.49
N ILE A 105 -4.35 31.30 24.62
CA ILE A 105 -5.43 30.31 24.69
C ILE A 105 -6.76 31.04 24.89
N THR A 106 -7.79 30.64 24.14
CA THR A 106 -9.14 31.21 24.20
C THR A 106 -10.14 30.07 24.26
N LEU A 107 -11.22 30.27 25.01
CA LEU A 107 -12.35 29.35 24.98
C LEU A 107 -13.02 29.41 23.61
N GLN A 108 -13.31 28.25 23.05
CA GLN A 108 -14.12 28.12 21.85
C GLN A 108 -15.56 27.84 22.29
N SER A 109 -16.54 28.51 21.68
CA SER A 109 -17.95 28.27 21.98
C SER A 109 -18.36 26.85 21.59
N GLU A 110 -19.21 26.25 22.43
CA GLU A 110 -19.84 24.97 22.12
C GLU A 110 -20.62 25.09 20.81
N SER A 111 -20.35 24.19 19.87
CA SER A 111 -21.11 24.08 18.62
C SER A 111 -21.79 22.72 18.57
N ILE A 112 -23.12 22.74 18.58
CA ILE A 112 -23.93 21.52 18.49
C ILE A 112 -24.14 21.24 17.01
N THR A 113 -23.57 20.14 16.51
CA THR A 113 -23.84 19.64 15.15
C THR A 113 -24.69 18.38 15.23
N THR A 114 -25.98 18.51 14.89
CA THR A 114 -26.92 17.40 14.93
C THR A 114 -26.84 16.60 13.64
N LYS A 115 -26.28 15.38 13.70
CA LYS A 115 -26.41 14.40 12.60
C LYS A 115 -27.71 13.64 12.80
N GLN A 116 -28.70 13.92 11.96
CA GLN A 116 -29.94 13.15 11.93
C GLN A 116 -29.75 11.96 10.99
N GLU A 117 -29.83 10.76 11.55
CA GLU A 117 -29.90 9.52 10.77
C GLU A 117 -31.38 9.22 10.51
N ILE A 118 -31.81 9.35 9.26
CA ILE A 118 -33.19 9.08 8.84
C ILE A 118 -33.26 7.59 8.53
N VAL A 119 -33.98 6.83 9.36
CA VAL A 119 -34.34 5.45 9.07
C VAL A 119 -35.68 5.45 8.36
N VAL A 120 -35.71 4.96 7.11
CA VAL A 120 -36.95 4.82 6.33
C VAL A 120 -37.63 3.51 6.75
N LEU A 121 -38.78 3.59 7.41
CA LEU A 121 -39.54 2.41 7.84
C LEU A 121 -40.36 1.78 6.69
N ASP A 122 -40.86 2.60 5.78
CA ASP A 122 -41.64 2.18 4.61
C ASP A 122 -41.11 2.86 3.35
N GLU A 123 -40.28 2.13 2.61
CA GLU A 123 -39.63 2.60 1.40
C GLU A 123 -40.66 2.96 0.32
N ASN A 124 -41.73 2.19 0.16
CA ASN A 124 -42.70 2.38 -0.91
C ASN A 124 -43.55 3.64 -0.71
N ALA A 125 -43.95 3.92 0.54
CA ALA A 125 -44.67 5.14 0.86
C ALA A 125 -43.80 6.38 0.64
N VAL A 126 -42.53 6.33 1.04
CA VAL A 126 -41.56 7.42 0.85
C VAL A 126 -41.25 7.64 -0.64
N MET A 127 -41.15 6.58 -1.42
CA MET A 127 -41.01 6.65 -2.88
C MET A 127 -42.24 7.27 -3.55
N THR A 128 -43.45 6.90 -3.11
CA THR A 128 -44.72 7.44 -3.63
C THR A 128 -44.90 8.93 -3.28
N LEU A 129 -44.37 9.35 -2.13
CA LEU A 129 -44.34 10.75 -1.70
C LEU A 129 -43.29 11.62 -2.43
N GLY A 130 -42.53 11.03 -3.35
CA GLY A 130 -41.60 11.76 -4.21
C GLY A 130 -40.22 12.01 -3.60
N TYR A 131 -39.88 11.39 -2.46
CA TYR A 131 -38.55 11.46 -1.86
C TYR A 131 -37.59 10.46 -2.50
N VAL A 132 -37.50 10.49 -3.84
CA VAL A 132 -36.65 9.61 -4.65
C VAL A 132 -35.73 10.43 -5.54
N LYS A 133 -34.49 9.95 -5.68
CA LYS A 133 -33.54 10.46 -6.67
C LYS A 133 -33.65 9.61 -7.93
N PHE A 134 -34.20 10.16 -9.00
CA PHE A 134 -34.28 9.46 -10.29
C PHE A 134 -32.91 9.51 -10.98
N GLU A 135 -32.12 8.46 -10.81
CA GLU A 135 -30.88 8.24 -11.55
C GLU A 135 -31.07 7.09 -12.54
N PRO A 136 -30.51 7.18 -13.76
CA PRO A 136 -30.49 6.06 -14.68
C PRO A 136 -29.79 4.86 -14.05
N ASP A 137 -30.42 3.69 -14.11
CA ASP A 137 -29.82 2.45 -13.60
C ASP A 137 -28.66 2.00 -14.49
N ILE A 138 -27.45 2.29 -14.01
CA ILE A 138 -26.19 1.99 -14.71
C ILE A 138 -26.01 0.47 -14.85
N GLU A 139 -26.52 -0.34 -13.92
CA GLU A 139 -26.42 -1.80 -13.96
C GLU A 139 -27.36 -2.39 -15.02
N ALA A 140 -28.62 -1.95 -15.07
CA ALA A 140 -29.55 -2.35 -16.11
C ALA A 140 -29.10 -1.91 -17.51
N ILE A 141 -28.54 -0.71 -17.64
CA ILE A 141 -27.93 -0.21 -18.88
C ILE A 141 -26.76 -1.11 -19.32
N LYS A 142 -25.92 -1.56 -18.38
CA LYS A 142 -24.80 -2.46 -18.66
C LYS A 142 -25.27 -3.83 -19.18
N VAL A 143 -26.31 -4.40 -18.56
CA VAL A 143 -26.92 -5.66 -19.00
C VAL A 143 -27.60 -5.48 -20.37
N ALA A 144 -28.30 -4.37 -20.60
CA ALA A 144 -28.92 -4.06 -21.88
C ALA A 144 -27.87 -3.90 -23.00
N LEU A 145 -26.71 -3.29 -22.72
CA LEU A 145 -25.59 -3.15 -23.64
C LEU A 145 -24.94 -4.49 -24.03
N GLU A 146 -25.17 -5.58 -23.31
CA GLU A 146 -24.72 -6.93 -23.73
C GLU A 146 -25.66 -7.51 -24.80
N THR A 147 -26.94 -7.16 -24.77
CA THR A 147 -27.94 -7.66 -25.71
C THR A 147 -27.94 -6.93 -27.06
N PRO A 148 -28.24 -7.60 -28.18
CA PRO A 148 -28.26 -6.98 -29.50
C PRO A 148 -29.40 -5.96 -29.70
N LYS A 149 -30.46 -6.02 -28.87
CA LYS A 149 -31.55 -5.04 -28.85
C LYS A 149 -31.16 -3.78 -28.08
N GLY A 150 -30.62 -3.91 -26.86
CA GLY A 150 -30.17 -2.76 -26.06
C GLY A 150 -28.99 -2.01 -26.68
N LYS A 151 -28.09 -2.69 -27.43
CA LYS A 151 -27.06 -2.03 -28.23
C LYS A 151 -27.59 -1.11 -29.34
N LYS A 152 -28.80 -1.36 -29.86
CA LYS A 152 -29.42 -0.51 -30.88
C LYS A 152 -30.11 0.71 -30.27
N GLU A 153 -30.75 0.52 -29.13
CA GLU A 153 -31.51 1.58 -28.43
C GLU A 153 -30.60 2.55 -27.67
N LEU A 154 -29.46 2.07 -27.14
CA LEU A 154 -28.53 2.88 -26.33
C LEU A 154 -27.37 3.46 -27.15
N LYS A 155 -27.30 3.18 -28.45
CA LYS A 155 -26.18 3.56 -29.35
C LYS A 155 -25.96 5.06 -29.45
N ASP A 156 -27.05 5.84 -29.44
CA ASP A 156 -27.01 7.30 -29.60
C ASP A 156 -27.08 8.03 -28.25
N ILE A 157 -27.20 7.31 -27.13
CA ILE A 157 -27.47 7.86 -25.79
C ILE A 157 -26.32 7.58 -24.80
N VAL A 158 -25.58 6.48 -24.96
CA VAL A 158 -24.52 6.06 -24.02
C VAL A 158 -23.20 5.82 -24.75
N THR A 159 -22.15 6.55 -24.37
CA THR A 159 -20.77 6.31 -24.84
C THR A 159 -20.07 5.31 -23.92
N THR A 160 -19.76 4.12 -24.43
CA THR A 160 -18.99 3.11 -23.68
C THR A 160 -17.50 3.34 -23.90
N ILE A 161 -16.79 3.84 -22.88
CA ILE A 161 -15.32 3.85 -22.86
C ILE A 161 -14.86 2.53 -22.26
N THR A 162 -14.38 1.61 -23.09
CA THR A 162 -13.78 0.35 -22.61
C THR A 162 -12.31 0.57 -22.33
N GLU A 163 -11.96 0.77 -21.06
CA GLU A 163 -10.56 0.71 -20.62
C GLU A 163 -10.16 -0.76 -20.42
N THR A 164 -9.45 -1.32 -21.40
CA THR A 164 -8.83 -2.64 -21.26
C THR A 164 -7.50 -2.51 -20.53
N SER A 165 -7.47 -2.84 -19.24
CA SER A 165 -6.22 -2.94 -18.47
C SER A 165 -5.66 -4.36 -18.55
N THR A 166 -4.58 -4.53 -19.30
CA THR A 166 -3.86 -5.81 -19.41
C THR A 166 -2.83 -5.93 -18.30
N ASN A 167 -3.11 -6.76 -17.30
CA ASN A 167 -2.14 -7.10 -16.26
C ASN A 167 -1.06 -8.04 -16.83
N LYS A 168 0.22 -7.65 -16.73
CA LYS A 168 1.36 -8.48 -17.15
C LYS A 168 1.52 -9.72 -16.25
N ALA A 169 2.06 -10.81 -16.80
CA ALA A 169 2.35 -12.03 -16.03
C ALA A 169 3.33 -11.77 -14.87
N LYS A 170 3.10 -12.42 -13.73
CA LYS A 170 3.92 -12.28 -12.50
C LYS A 170 4.40 -13.64 -12.02
N VAL A 171 5.62 -13.70 -11.48
CA VAL A 171 6.17 -14.90 -10.87
C VAL A 171 5.51 -15.14 -9.52
N LYS A 172 5.04 -16.37 -9.28
CA LYS A 172 4.53 -16.81 -7.98
C LYS A 172 5.61 -17.61 -7.25
N VAL A 173 6.05 -17.13 -6.10
CA VAL A 173 6.95 -17.88 -5.20
C VAL A 173 6.12 -18.80 -4.32
N ASN A 174 6.33 -20.12 -4.43
CA ASN A 174 5.67 -21.11 -3.58
C ASN A 174 6.68 -21.66 -2.58
N ALA A 175 6.63 -21.18 -1.33
CA ALA A 175 7.49 -21.69 -0.27
C ALA A 175 7.06 -23.10 0.14
N LYS A 176 8.03 -24.00 0.35
CA LYS A 176 7.78 -25.28 1.03
C LYS A 176 7.41 -24.99 2.50
N LYS A 177 6.50 -25.78 3.08
CA LYS A 177 6.18 -25.68 4.52
C LYS A 177 7.47 -25.90 5.32
N LYS A 178 7.86 -24.95 6.17
CA LYS A 178 9.03 -25.09 7.04
C LYS A 178 8.81 -26.26 8.00
N SER A 179 9.66 -27.28 7.95
CA SER A 179 9.96 -28.10 9.13
C SER A 179 10.75 -27.25 10.11
N SER A 180 10.56 -27.48 11.41
CA SER A 180 11.07 -26.68 12.53
C SER A 180 12.59 -26.76 12.77
N SER A 181 13.42 -26.68 11.72
CA SER A 181 14.88 -26.53 11.84
C SER A 181 15.31 -25.20 11.21
N ASN A 182 15.78 -24.28 12.05
CA ASN A 182 16.45 -23.06 11.63
C ASN A 182 17.85 -23.41 11.12
N GLU A 183 17.97 -23.96 9.92
CA GLU A 183 19.26 -23.98 9.23
C GLU A 183 19.40 -22.69 8.42
N ALA A 184 20.44 -21.92 8.74
CA ALA A 184 20.86 -20.81 7.92
C ALA A 184 21.38 -21.40 6.60
N ILE A 185 20.60 -21.27 5.52
CA ILE A 185 21.08 -21.55 4.18
C ILE A 185 22.13 -20.48 3.85
N THR A 186 23.40 -20.78 4.09
CA THR A 186 24.54 -20.03 3.56
C THR A 186 24.67 -20.38 2.09
N ILE A 187 24.11 -19.54 1.22
CA ILE A 187 24.35 -19.62 -0.21
C ILE A 187 25.65 -18.83 -0.47
N GLU A 188 26.78 -19.52 -0.42
CA GLU A 188 28.06 -19.01 -0.95
C GLU A 188 27.97 -19.03 -2.49
N LEU A 189 27.29 -18.03 -3.06
CA LEU A 189 27.40 -17.72 -4.47
C LEU A 189 28.34 -16.53 -4.59
N LEU A 190 29.52 -16.81 -5.15
CA LEU A 190 30.64 -15.92 -5.50
C LEU A 190 31.80 -15.92 -4.48
N SER A 191 32.73 -16.86 -4.68
CA SER A 191 34.13 -16.61 -4.35
C SER A 191 34.58 -15.39 -5.15
N ASN A 192 35.02 -14.34 -4.46
CA ASN A 192 35.65 -13.17 -5.05
C ASN A 192 37.00 -13.56 -5.70
N ASP A 193 36.98 -14.02 -6.94
CA ASP A 193 38.17 -14.00 -7.79
C ASP A 193 38.14 -12.72 -8.63
N ILE A 194 38.34 -11.57 -7.96
CA ILE A 194 38.93 -10.41 -8.62
C ILE A 194 40.43 -10.56 -8.40
N ALA A 195 41.09 -11.22 -9.35
CA ALA A 195 42.54 -11.17 -9.45
C ALA A 195 42.93 -9.71 -9.72
N ASP A 196 43.41 -9.06 -8.67
CA ASP A 196 44.17 -7.82 -8.73
C ASP A 196 45.51 -8.12 -9.44
N ASP A 197 45.51 -8.03 -10.77
CA ASP A 197 46.72 -8.04 -11.58
C ASP A 197 46.73 -6.78 -12.46
N SER A 198 46.83 -5.62 -11.82
CA SER A 198 47.16 -4.38 -12.54
C SER A 198 48.03 -3.43 -11.72
N LEU A 199 49.04 -3.96 -11.02
CA LEU A 199 50.19 -3.17 -10.56
C LEU A 199 51.47 -4.02 -10.69
N LYS A 200 51.93 -4.19 -11.92
CA LYS A 200 53.34 -4.48 -12.21
C LYS A 200 53.90 -3.40 -13.13
N ASP A 201 54.95 -2.78 -12.62
CA ASP A 201 56.04 -2.10 -13.31
C ASP A 201 55.75 -0.83 -14.10
N VAL A 202 56.04 0.32 -13.47
CA VAL A 202 57.00 1.28 -14.04
C VAL A 202 57.90 1.78 -12.90
N ALA A 203 59.20 1.54 -13.06
CA ALA A 203 60.30 1.99 -12.21
C ALA A 203 60.56 3.51 -12.35
#